data_AF-A0A382RGA0-F1
#
_entry.id   AF-A0A382RGA0-F1
#
_cell.length_a   1.000
_cell.length_b   1.000
_cell.length_c   1.000
_cell.angle_alpha   90.00
_cell.angle_beta   90.00
_cell.angle_gamma   90.00
#
_symmetry.space_group_name_H-M   'P 1'
#
loop_
_entity.id
_entity.type
_entity.pdbx_description
1 polymer ?
#
loop_
_entity_poly.entity_id
_entity_poly.type
_entity_poly.pdbx_seq_one_letter_code
_entity_poly.pdbx_strand_id
1 'polypeptide(L)'
;MKWKTLQHNGILFPPKYESLGIKIKINGQNIDLTLDQEEMIYQWAKKKDAPKPGTTEKYIEDPIFQKNFVSDFTKTFNGKFNGIKYVDIDFTQPYKLVDKEKETKELMT
;
A
#
# COMPACT_ATOMS: atom_id res chain seq x y z
N MET A 1 -43.06 7.72 2.19
CA MET A 1 -42.46 7.02 3.35
C MET A 1 -41.64 5.85 2.82
N LYS A 2 -40.33 5.74 3.14
CA LYS A 2 -39.43 4.78 2.46
C LYS A 2 -39.48 3.34 3.01
N TRP A 3 -39.82 3.15 4.29
CA TRP A 3 -39.99 1.81 4.88
C TRP A 3 -40.88 1.86 6.13
N LYS A 4 -41.46 0.70 6.47
CA LYS A 4 -42.16 0.46 7.75
C LYS A 4 -41.32 -0.39 8.72
N THR A 5 -40.55 -1.34 8.20
CA THR A 5 -39.55 -2.13 8.93
C THR A 5 -38.34 -2.41 8.03
N LEU A 6 -37.15 -2.57 8.61
CA LEU A 6 -35.91 -2.97 7.93
C LEU A 6 -35.05 -3.80 8.89
N GLN A 7 -34.58 -4.96 8.43
CA GLN A 7 -33.67 -5.84 9.17
C GLN A 7 -32.52 -6.26 8.26
N HIS A 8 -31.28 -6.15 8.75
CA HIS A 8 -30.08 -6.59 8.05
C HIS A 8 -29.04 -7.12 9.06
N ASN A 9 -28.10 -7.92 8.58
CA ASN A 9 -27.09 -8.59 9.42
C ASN A 9 -25.85 -7.72 9.70
N GLY A 10 -26.04 -6.40 9.80
CA GLY A 10 -24.92 -5.47 9.99
C GLY A 10 -23.99 -5.38 8.78
N ILE A 11 -22.70 -5.17 9.05
CA ILE A 11 -21.63 -5.01 8.07
C ILE A 11 -20.56 -6.09 8.26
N LEU A 12 -19.97 -6.56 7.17
CA LEU A 12 -18.82 -7.45 7.18
C LEU A 12 -17.54 -6.60 7.13
N PHE A 13 -16.70 -6.68 8.17
CA PHE A 13 -15.39 -6.04 8.16
C PHE A 13 -14.38 -6.88 7.37
N PRO A 14 -13.41 -6.24 6.69
CA PRO A 14 -12.28 -6.96 6.12
C PRO A 14 -11.50 -7.69 7.23
N PRO A 15 -10.79 -8.79 6.89
CA PRO A 15 -9.88 -9.44 7.83
C PRO A 15 -8.80 -8.46 8.28
N LYS A 16 -8.25 -8.69 9.48
CA LYS A 16 -7.09 -7.92 9.96
C LYS A 16 -5.88 -8.22 9.08
N TYR A 17 -5.04 -7.21 8.87
CA TYR A 17 -3.77 -7.38 8.19
C TYR A 17 -2.82 -8.26 9.02
N GLU A 18 -2.10 -9.13 8.33
CA GLU A 18 -1.05 -9.99 8.89
C GLU A 18 0.27 -9.65 8.19
N SER A 19 1.35 -9.63 8.97
CA SER A 19 2.69 -9.31 8.43
C SER A 19 3.09 -10.30 7.34
N LEU A 20 3.63 -9.76 6.26
CA LEU A 20 4.21 -10.49 5.14
C LEU A 20 5.75 -10.50 5.20
N GLY A 21 6.34 -9.95 6.26
CA GLY A 21 7.78 -9.82 6.43
C GLY A 21 8.42 -8.83 5.43
N ILE A 22 7.67 -7.80 5.02
CA ILE A 22 8.18 -6.78 4.10
C ILE A 22 9.28 -5.97 4.79
N LYS A 23 10.35 -5.73 4.03
CA LYS A 23 11.53 -4.96 4.43
C LYS A 23 11.79 -3.89 3.38
N ILE A 24 11.96 -2.66 3.83
CA ILE A 24 12.31 -1.54 2.97
C ILE A 24 13.60 -0.89 3.46
N LYS A 25 14.18 -0.07 2.59
CA LYS A 25 15.21 0.88 2.98
C LYS A 25 14.72 2.30 2.75
N ILE A 26 15.09 3.20 3.64
CA ILE A 26 14.91 4.65 3.46
C ILE A 26 16.29 5.28 3.56
N ASN A 27 16.71 6.06 2.55
CA ASN A 27 18.06 6.61 2.46
C ASN A 27 19.17 5.56 2.65
N GLY A 28 18.94 4.35 2.12
CA GLY A 28 19.86 3.21 2.24
C GLY A 28 19.87 2.50 3.60
N GLN A 29 19.15 3.00 4.60
CA GLN A 29 19.04 2.38 5.93
C GLN A 29 17.89 1.39 5.98
N ASN A 30 18.12 0.18 6.52
CA ASN A 30 17.05 -0.79 6.75
C ASN A 30 16.09 -0.27 7.81
N ILE A 31 14.79 -0.39 7.54
CA ILE A 31 13.72 0.04 8.44
C ILE A 31 12.93 -1.18 8.89
N ASP A 32 12.79 -1.34 10.21
CA ASP A 32 11.85 -2.27 10.81
C ASP A 32 10.47 -1.60 10.85
N LEU A 33 9.52 -2.17 10.11
CA LEU A 33 8.16 -1.63 9.95
C LEU A 33 7.24 -2.17 11.06
N THR A 34 6.34 -1.32 11.54
CA THR A 34 5.16 -1.78 12.28
C THR A 34 4.15 -2.43 11.32
N LEU A 35 3.16 -3.15 11.84
CA LEU A 35 2.10 -3.74 11.01
C LEU A 35 1.39 -2.70 10.12
N ASP A 36 1.03 -1.55 10.68
CA ASP A 36 0.37 -0.49 9.92
C ASP A 36 1.27 0.07 8.80
N GLN A 37 2.56 0.26 9.09
CA GLN A 37 3.54 0.72 8.11
C GLN A 37 3.77 -0.31 7.00
N GLU A 38 3.81 -1.58 7.38
CA GLU A 38 3.95 -2.69 6.45
C GLU A 38 2.73 -2.79 5.53
N GLU A 39 1.51 -2.65 6.07
CA GLU A 39 0.29 -2.62 5.29
C GLU A 39 0.29 -1.45 4.30
N MET A 40 0.70 -0.25 4.72
CA MET A 40 0.82 0.91 3.82
C MET A 40 1.76 0.62 2.63
N ILE A 41 2.91 0.00 2.90
CA ILE A 41 3.89 -0.36 1.86
C ILE A 41 3.34 -1.46 0.94
N TYR A 42 2.68 -2.47 1.50
CA TYR A 42 2.06 -3.54 0.73
C TYR A 42 0.98 -2.99 -0.21
N GLN A 43 0.11 -2.12 0.30
CA GLN A 43 -0.97 -1.52 -0.47
C GLN A 43 -0.46 -0.57 -1.56
N TRP A 44 0.63 0.17 -1.29
CA TRP A 44 1.34 0.91 -2.32
C TRP A 44 1.91 -0.02 -3.40
N ALA A 45 2.56 -1.11 -2.99
CA ALA A 45 3.17 -2.08 -3.90
C ALA A 45 2.16 -2.68 -4.88
N LYS A 46 0.94 -2.99 -4.42
CA LYS A 46 -0.15 -3.48 -5.29
C LYS A 46 -0.61 -2.48 -6.35
N LYS A 47 -0.29 -1.19 -6.20
CA LYS A 47 -0.59 -0.16 -7.20
C LYS A 47 0.49 -0.02 -8.26
N LYS A 48 1.61 -0.75 -8.15
CA LYS A 48 2.76 -0.70 -9.07
C LYS A 48 2.35 -0.71 -10.55
N ASP A 49 1.44 -1.59 -10.94
CA ASP A 49 0.99 -1.74 -12.33
C ASP A 49 -0.44 -1.27 -12.58
N ALA A 50 -1.08 -0.67 -11.57
CA ALA A 50 -2.46 -0.23 -11.68
C ALA A 50 -2.54 1.11 -12.46
N PRO A 51 -3.25 1.17 -13.60
CA PRO A 51 -3.49 2.41 -14.30
C PRO A 51 -4.44 3.31 -13.51
N LYS A 52 -4.38 4.62 -13.74
CA LYS A 52 -5.40 5.55 -13.24
C LYS A 52 -6.72 5.32 -14.00
N PRO A 53 -7.88 5.60 -13.37
CA PRO A 53 -9.17 5.45 -14.01
C PRO A 53 -9.25 6.28 -15.30
N GLY A 54 -9.52 5.60 -16.42
CA GLY A 54 -9.65 6.24 -17.73
C GLY A 54 -8.34 6.62 -18.42
N THR A 55 -7.18 6.19 -17.92
CA THR A 55 -5.87 6.45 -18.56
C THR A 55 -4.99 5.20 -18.62
N THR A 56 -3.89 5.26 -19.36
CA THR A 56 -2.84 4.23 -19.38
C THR A 56 -1.70 4.51 -18.39
N GLU A 57 -1.67 5.70 -17.79
CA GLU A 57 -0.65 6.11 -16.82
C GLU A 57 -0.83 5.35 -15.51
N LYS A 58 0.28 4.89 -14.90
CA LYS A 58 0.22 4.17 -13.63
C LYS A 58 0.09 5.13 -12.45
N TYR A 59 -0.59 4.70 -11.39
CA TYR A 59 -0.69 5.49 -10.16
C TYR A 59 0.68 5.83 -9.57
N ILE A 60 1.61 4.87 -9.57
CA ILE A 60 2.94 5.06 -8.97
C ILE A 60 3.81 6.08 -9.73
N GLU A 61 3.46 6.44 -10.97
CA GLU A 61 4.19 7.42 -11.78
C GLU A 61 3.71 8.86 -11.51
N ASP A 62 2.56 9.01 -10.83
CA ASP A 62 1.98 10.30 -10.53
C ASP A 62 2.71 11.01 -9.37
N PRO A 63 3.32 12.18 -9.61
CA PRO A 63 4.05 12.90 -8.57
C PRO A 63 3.18 13.35 -7.39
N ILE A 64 1.88 13.64 -7.63
CA ILE A 64 0.95 14.02 -6.56
C ILE A 64 0.63 12.78 -5.71
N PHE A 65 0.42 11.63 -6.35
CA PHE A 65 0.15 10.38 -5.64
C PHE A 65 1.35 9.94 -4.80
N GLN A 66 2.57 10.01 -5.36
CA GLN A 66 3.82 9.78 -4.64
C GLN A 66 3.97 10.71 -3.43
N LYS A 67 3.76 12.02 -3.63
CA LYS A 67 3.87 13.02 -2.55
C LYS A 67 2.88 12.75 -1.42
N ASN A 68 1.63 12.43 -1.76
CA ASN A 68 0.60 12.14 -0.77
C ASN A 68 0.94 10.89 0.04
N PHE A 69 1.34 9.82 -0.64
CA PHE A 69 1.77 8.59 0.04
C PHE A 69 2.94 8.84 0.98
N VAL A 70 4.01 9.49 0.53
CA VAL A 70 5.19 9.75 1.36
C VAL A 70 4.84 10.64 2.55
N SER A 71 4.00 11.65 2.35
CA SER A 71 3.50 12.51 3.44
C SER A 71 2.77 11.72 4.51
N ASP A 72 1.88 10.80 4.14
CA ASP A 72 1.13 10.01 5.12
C ASP A 72 2.00 8.92 5.75
N PHE A 73 2.85 8.27 4.97
CA PHE A 73 3.77 7.25 5.47
C PHE A 73 4.77 7.82 6.48
N THR A 74 5.35 9.00 6.22
CA THR A 74 6.32 9.65 7.14
C THR A 74 5.72 10.04 8.49
N LYS A 75 4.42 10.40 8.53
CA LYS A 75 3.72 10.72 9.79
C LYS A 75 3.73 9.55 10.77
N THR A 76 3.78 8.31 10.30
CA THR A 76 3.83 7.11 11.15
C THR A 76 5.15 6.93 11.89
N PHE A 77 6.20 7.65 11.50
CA PHE A 77 7.54 7.55 12.09
C PHE A 77 7.81 8.58 13.20
N ASN A 78 6.77 9.26 13.70
CA ASN A 78 6.86 10.23 14.80
C ASN A 78 7.98 11.27 14.61
N GLY A 79 8.18 11.74 13.36
CA GLY A 79 9.17 12.76 13.02
C GLY A 79 10.59 12.26 12.71
N LYS A 80 10.85 10.94 12.74
CA LYS A 80 12.17 10.37 12.41
C LYS A 80 12.60 10.61 10.96
N PHE A 81 11.65 10.65 10.02
CA PHE A 81 11.90 10.84 8.59
C PHE A 81 11.14 12.07 8.08
N ASN A 82 11.76 13.24 8.22
CA ASN A 82 11.21 14.49 7.71
C ASN A 82 11.84 14.83 6.36
N GLY A 83 11.02 15.21 5.38
CA GLY A 83 11.48 15.71 4.08
C GLY A 83 12.01 14.65 3.11
N ILE A 84 11.82 13.35 3.41
CA ILE A 84 12.14 12.29 2.45
C ILE A 84 11.24 12.38 1.22
N LYS A 85 11.77 11.94 0.08
CA LYS A 85 11.07 11.86 -1.20
C LYS A 85 10.76 10.40 -1.52
N TYR A 86 9.88 10.20 -2.49
CA TYR A 86 9.54 8.85 -2.99
C TYR A 86 10.79 8.09 -3.45
N VAL A 87 11.72 8.76 -4.12
CA VAL A 87 12.99 8.18 -4.61
C VAL A 87 13.93 7.71 -3.51
N ASP A 88 13.72 8.15 -2.27
CA ASP A 88 14.55 7.78 -1.13
C ASP A 88 14.11 6.45 -0.50
N ILE A 89 12.95 5.92 -0.91
CA ILE A 89 12.37 4.68 -0.39
C ILE A 89 12.59 3.55 -1.40
N ASP A 90 13.24 2.47 -0.96
CA ASP A 90 13.48 1.28 -1.75
C ASP A 90 12.30 0.30 -1.64
N PHE A 91 11.51 0.21 -2.72
CA PHE A 91 10.35 -0.67 -2.85
C PHE A 91 10.68 -2.01 -3.54
N THR A 92 11.95 -2.34 -3.77
CA THR A 92 12.33 -3.53 -4.56
C THR A 92 11.75 -4.82 -3.99
N GLN A 93 11.82 -5.02 -2.67
CA GLN A 93 11.35 -6.25 -2.02
C GLN A 93 9.81 -6.35 -2.01
N PRO A 94 9.03 -5.32 -1.62
CA PRO A 94 7.57 -5.40 -1.71
C PRO A 94 7.05 -5.52 -3.15
N TYR A 95 7.71 -4.91 -4.15
CA TYR A 95 7.36 -5.11 -5.56
C TYR A 95 7.55 -6.57 -6.00
N LYS A 96 8.68 -7.21 -5.65
CA LYS A 96 8.91 -8.64 -5.95
C LYS A 96 7.87 -9.54 -5.30
N LEU A 97 7.43 -9.20 -4.09
CA LEU A 97 6.40 -9.95 -3.37
C LEU A 97 5.07 -9.92 -4.12
N VAL A 98 4.59 -8.73 -4.51
CA VAL A 98 3.30 -8.61 -5.21
C VAL A 98 3.33 -9.19 -6.62
N ASP A 99 4.47 -9.13 -7.31
CA ASP A 99 4.66 -9.78 -8.61
C ASP A 99 4.49 -11.31 -8.47
N LYS A 100 5.14 -11.92 -7.48
CA LYS A 100 5.03 -13.35 -7.20
C LYS A 100 3.60 -13.75 -6.80
N GLU A 101 2.90 -12.94 -5.99
CA GLU A 101 1.51 -13.18 -5.64
C GLU A 101 0.60 -13.17 -6.88
N LYS A 102 0.85 -12.25 -7.82
CA LYS A 102 0.11 -12.15 -9.07
C LYS A 102 0.33 -13.38 -9.95
N GLU A 103 1.58 -13.78 -10.15
CA GLU A 103 1.94 -15.00 -10.88
C GLU A 103 1.29 -16.24 -10.26
N THR A 104 1.33 -16.36 -8.93
CA THR A 104 0.73 -17.49 -8.21
C THR A 104 -0.79 -17.55 -8.42
N LYS A 105 -1.48 -16.39 -8.41
CA LYS A 105 -2.92 -16.32 -8.68
C LYS A 105 -3.26 -16.70 -10.13
N GLU A 106 -2.43 -16.27 -11.08
CA GLU A 106 -2.60 -16.61 -12.49
C GLU A 106 -2.41 -18.13 -12.72
N LEU A 107 -1.50 -18.78 -12.00
CA LEU A 107 -1.29 -20.24 -12.05
C LEU A 107 -2.40 -21.06 -11.38
N MET A 108 -3.22 -20.44 -10.52
CA MET A 108 -4.38 -21.07 -9.87
C MET A 108 -5.67 -20.98 -10.72
N THR A 109 -5.60 -20.32 -11.88
CA THR A 109 -6.72 -20.14 -12.81
C THR A 109 -6.62 -21.16 -13.94
#